data_AF-A0AAD7Z7Y6-F1
#
_entry.id   AF-A0AAD7Z7Y6-F1
#
_cell.length_a   1.000
_cell.length_b   1.000
_cell.length_c   1.000
_cell.angle_alpha   90.00
_cell.angle_beta   90.00
_cell.angle_gamma   90.00
#
_symmetry.space_group_name_H-M   'P 1'
#
loop_
_entity.id
_entity.type
_entity.pdbx_description
1 polymer ?
#
loop_
_entity_poly.entity_id
_entity_poly.type
_entity_poly.pdbx_seq_one_letter_code
_entity_poly.pdbx_strand_id
1 'polypeptide(L)'
;LFSDTASEESYQQMLERVKEWERYIRPRLKQADERGHFDIHSVGSQILESFADSTSGTVLEFHQFMEDKPRVDVARYFLATLQLANTNNVEIQESKPGHLAMDCMQLKLVSSVRHHEILEDYEAPSEG
;
A
#
# COMPACT_ATOMS: atom_id res chain seq x y z
N LEU A 1 31.14 -10.01 46.58
CA LEU A 1 30.06 -9.20 47.16
C LEU A 1 29.75 -7.96 46.30
N PHE A 2 30.68 -7.03 46.02
CA PHE A 2 30.40 -5.87 45.15
C PHE A 2 30.30 -6.17 43.63
N SER A 3 30.88 -7.29 43.17
CA SER A 3 30.82 -7.69 41.75
C SER A 3 29.45 -8.26 41.35
N ASP A 4 28.76 -8.95 42.26
CA ASP A 4 27.47 -9.58 41.98
C ASP A 4 26.34 -8.56 41.91
N THR A 5 26.41 -7.49 42.70
CA THR A 5 25.39 -6.43 42.72
C THR A 5 25.41 -5.59 41.45
N ALA A 6 26.59 -5.26 40.92
CA ALA A 6 26.71 -4.53 39.66
C ALA A 6 26.24 -5.36 38.45
N SER A 7 26.45 -6.69 38.48
CA SER A 7 25.92 -7.62 37.48
C SER A 7 24.39 -7.72 37.55
N GLU A 8 23.83 -7.77 38.75
CA GLU A 8 22.38 -7.82 38.97
C GLU A 8 21.71 -6.51 38.53
N GLU A 9 22.27 -5.35 38.89
CA GLU A 9 21.77 -4.04 38.44
C GLU A 9 21.76 -3.91 36.92
N SER A 10 22.83 -4.37 36.26
CA SER A 10 22.91 -4.38 34.79
C SER A 10 21.85 -5.29 34.16
N TYR A 11 21.61 -6.46 34.76
CA TYR A 11 20.58 -7.39 34.31
C TYR A 11 19.16 -6.80 34.47
N GLN A 12 18.87 -6.16 35.60
CA GLN A 12 17.58 -5.50 35.82
C GLN A 12 17.35 -4.35 34.82
N GLN A 13 18.37 -3.53 34.55
CA GLN A 13 18.29 -2.49 33.52
C GLN A 13 18.02 -3.06 32.12
N MET A 14 18.61 -4.20 31.78
CA MET A 14 18.33 -4.90 30.53
C MET A 14 16.87 -5.38 30.48
N LEU A 15 16.36 -5.98 31.55
CA LEU A 15 14.97 -6.45 31.64
C LEU A 15 13.98 -5.30 31.47
N GLU A 16 14.21 -4.16 32.13
CA GLU A 16 13.34 -2.99 31.99
C GLU A 16 13.35 -2.46 30.55
N ARG A 17 14.51 -2.39 29.89
CA ARG A 17 14.60 -2.00 28.47
C ARG A 17 13.85 -2.98 27.56
N VAL A 18 13.92 -4.28 27.83
CA VAL A 18 13.18 -5.29 27.07
C VAL A 18 11.68 -5.11 27.28
N LYS A 19 11.20 -4.90 28.51
CA LYS A 19 9.78 -4.63 28.81
C LYS A 19 9.28 -3.36 28.12
N GLU A 20 10.07 -2.29 28.12
CA GLU A 20 9.75 -1.05 27.43
C GLU A 20 9.64 -1.24 25.91
N TRP A 21 10.62 -1.94 25.32
CA TRP A 21 10.58 -2.29 23.91
C TRP A 21 9.37 -3.17 23.58
N GLU A 22 9.06 -4.15 24.42
CA GLU A 22 7.93 -5.05 24.26
C GLU A 22 6.59 -4.28 24.29
N ARG A 23 6.42 -3.37 25.26
CA ARG A 23 5.26 -2.47 25.35
C ARG A 23 5.12 -1.58 24.12
N TYR A 24 6.24 -1.17 23.52
CA TYR A 24 6.26 -0.37 22.29
C TYR A 24 5.92 -1.21 21.04
N ILE A 25 6.51 -2.40 20.89
CA ILE A 25 6.46 -3.16 19.63
C ILE A 25 5.20 -4.00 19.50
N ARG A 26 4.70 -4.61 20.58
CA ARG A 26 3.50 -5.48 20.56
C ARG A 26 2.27 -4.82 19.92
N PRO A 27 1.86 -3.59 20.28
CA PRO A 27 0.70 -2.97 19.64
C PRO A 27 0.93 -2.69 18.14
N ARG A 28 2.16 -2.39 17.72
CA ARG A 28 2.50 -2.15 16.31
C ARG A 28 2.48 -3.43 15.49
N LEU A 29 2.99 -4.53 16.05
CA LEU A 29 2.91 -5.84 15.41
C LEU A 29 1.46 -6.29 15.26
N LYS A 30 0.65 -6.12 16.31
CA LYS A 30 -0.79 -6.41 16.25
C LYS A 30 -1.48 -5.58 15.15
N GLN A 31 -1.23 -4.28 15.09
CA GLN A 31 -1.79 -3.42 14.04
C GLN A 31 -1.34 -3.83 12.63
N ALA A 32 -0.06 -4.22 12.47
CA ALA A 32 0.47 -4.67 11.19
C ALA A 32 -0.15 -6.01 10.74
N ASP A 33 -0.39 -6.91 11.69
CA ASP A 33 -1.06 -8.20 11.46
C ASP A 33 -2.55 -7.99 11.09
N GLU A 34 -3.27 -7.15 11.84
CA GLU A 34 -4.67 -6.79 11.56
C GLU A 34 -4.84 -6.11 10.20
N ARG A 35 -3.84 -5.34 9.74
CA ARG A 35 -3.85 -4.71 8.42
C ARG A 35 -3.75 -5.72 7.27
N GLY A 36 -3.31 -6.94 7.56
CA GLY A 36 -3.25 -8.04 6.62
C GLY A 36 -2.20 -7.89 5.50
N HIS A 37 -2.15 -8.93 4.68
CA HIS A 37 -1.29 -8.99 3.51
C HIS A 37 -1.67 -7.92 2.48
N PHE A 38 -0.66 -7.42 1.76
CA PHE A 38 -0.88 -6.50 0.67
C PHE A 38 -1.10 -7.29 -0.62
N ASP A 39 -2.32 -7.22 -1.15
CA ASP A 39 -2.67 -7.71 -2.48
C ASP A 39 -2.72 -6.53 -3.45
N ILE A 40 -1.74 -6.46 -4.34
CA ILE A 40 -1.61 -5.37 -5.31
C ILE A 40 -2.74 -5.37 -6.35
N HIS A 41 -3.29 -6.54 -6.70
CA HIS A 41 -4.37 -6.67 -7.69
C HIS A 41 -5.71 -6.28 -7.09
N SER A 42 -5.97 -6.64 -5.83
CA SER A 42 -7.15 -6.18 -5.09
C SER A 42 -7.16 -4.65 -4.95
N VAL A 43 -6.03 -4.06 -4.56
CA VAL A 43 -5.90 -2.59 -4.43
C VAL A 43 -5.99 -1.91 -5.81
N GLY A 44 -5.40 -2.50 -6.85
CA GLY A 44 -5.54 -2.03 -8.23
C GLY A 44 -7.00 -2.06 -8.70
N SER A 45 -7.75 -3.11 -8.35
CA SER A 45 -9.17 -3.23 -8.69
C SER A 45 -10.00 -2.12 -8.04
N GLN A 46 -9.75 -1.81 -6.76
CA GLN A 46 -10.41 -0.70 -6.08
C GLN A 46 -10.13 0.66 -6.74
N ILE A 47 -8.92 0.87 -7.28
CA ILE A 47 -8.60 2.07 -8.06
C ILE A 47 -9.42 2.08 -9.36
N LEU A 48 -9.47 0.98 -10.11
CA LEU A 48 -10.24 0.91 -11.35
C LEU A 48 -11.75 1.04 -11.13
N GLU A 49 -12.28 0.52 -10.03
CA GLU A 49 -13.68 0.65 -9.63
C GLU A 49 -14.07 2.11 -9.35
N SER A 50 -13.13 2.97 -8.95
CA SER A 50 -13.39 4.41 -8.84
C SER A 50 -13.71 5.07 -10.19
N PHE A 51 -13.43 4.37 -11.30
CA PHE A 51 -13.79 4.76 -12.66
C PHE A 51 -14.98 3.95 -13.24
N ALA A 52 -15.68 3.11 -12.47
CA ALA A 52 -16.64 2.14 -13.01
C ALA A 52 -17.78 2.76 -13.85
N ASP A 53 -18.19 4.00 -13.55
CA ASP A 53 -19.21 4.74 -14.31
C ASP A 53 -18.61 5.68 -15.37
N SER A 54 -17.30 5.59 -15.60
CA SER A 54 -16.55 6.50 -16.45
C SER A 54 -16.10 5.86 -17.75
N THR A 55 -16.05 6.67 -18.81
CA THR A 55 -15.45 6.26 -20.08
C THR A 55 -13.92 6.38 -20.04
N SER A 56 -13.24 5.70 -20.98
CA SER A 56 -11.82 5.95 -21.24
C SER A 56 -11.56 7.45 -21.43
N GLY A 57 -10.49 7.96 -20.80
CA GLY A 57 -10.13 9.38 -20.77
C GLY A 57 -10.61 10.15 -19.54
N THR A 58 -11.45 9.59 -18.66
CA THR A 58 -11.79 10.25 -17.38
C THR A 58 -10.55 10.42 -16.50
N VAL A 59 -10.46 11.57 -15.84
CA VAL A 59 -9.37 11.94 -14.94
C VAL A 59 -9.88 12.04 -13.50
N LEU A 60 -9.14 11.49 -12.55
CA LEU A 60 -9.37 11.61 -11.11
C LEU A 60 -8.12 12.12 -10.41
N GLU A 61 -8.30 12.95 -9.38
CA GLU A 61 -7.20 13.36 -8.49
C GLU A 61 -6.90 12.23 -7.51
N PHE A 62 -5.63 11.82 -7.41
CA PHE A 62 -5.24 10.74 -6.50
C PHE A 62 -5.57 11.07 -5.04
N HIS A 63 -5.43 12.34 -4.64
CA HIS A 63 -5.74 12.76 -3.27
C HIS A 63 -7.24 12.63 -2.93
N GLN A 64 -8.14 12.82 -3.91
CA GLN A 64 -9.59 12.71 -3.70
C GLN A 64 -9.98 11.24 -3.49
N PHE A 65 -9.39 10.34 -4.27
CA PHE A 65 -9.58 8.90 -4.11
C PHE A 65 -9.08 8.38 -2.75
N MET A 66 -8.09 9.05 -2.16
CA MET A 66 -7.48 8.66 -0.89
C MET A 66 -8.15 9.26 0.36
N GLU A 67 -9.14 10.15 0.20
CA GLU A 67 -9.73 10.92 1.31
C GLU A 67 -10.46 10.02 2.33
N ASP A 68 -11.10 8.95 1.87
CA ASP A 68 -11.84 7.99 2.68
C ASP A 68 -10.96 6.83 3.20
N LYS A 69 -9.67 6.81 2.86
CA LYS A 69 -8.78 5.67 3.13
C LYS A 69 -7.80 5.95 4.27
N PRO A 70 -7.34 4.90 4.99
CA PRO A 70 -6.32 5.08 6.00
C PRO A 70 -5.03 5.66 5.41
N ARG A 71 -4.46 6.69 6.04
CA ARG A 71 -3.20 7.32 5.60
C ARG A 71 -2.04 6.32 5.49
N VAL A 72 -2.05 5.26 6.29
CA VAL A 72 -1.04 4.20 6.25
C VAL A 72 -1.06 3.41 4.94
N ASP A 73 -2.20 3.39 4.23
CA ASP A 73 -2.40 2.68 2.96
C ASP A 73 -2.04 3.51 1.72
N VAL A 74 -1.77 4.82 1.86
CA VAL A 74 -1.39 5.69 0.73
C VAL A 74 -0.26 5.09 -0.10
N ALA A 75 0.77 4.54 0.56
CA ALA A 75 1.88 3.89 -0.14
C ALA A 75 1.46 2.62 -0.92
N ARG A 76 0.49 1.85 -0.41
CA ARG A 76 -0.04 0.65 -1.08
C ARG A 76 -0.83 1.03 -2.33
N TYR A 77 -1.70 2.02 -2.22
CA TYR A 77 -2.47 2.53 -3.36
C TYR A 77 -1.57 3.18 -4.40
N PHE A 78 -0.60 3.98 -3.98
CA PHE A 78 0.37 4.57 -4.90
C PHE A 78 1.16 3.51 -5.66
N LEU A 79 1.62 2.45 -4.98
CA LEU A 79 2.31 1.34 -5.63
C LEU A 79 1.41 0.60 -6.63
N ALA A 80 0.14 0.33 -6.28
CA ALA A 80 -0.82 -0.27 -7.18
C ALA A 80 -1.09 0.62 -8.41
N THR A 81 -1.17 1.95 -8.23
CA THR A 81 -1.26 2.90 -9.34
C THR A 81 -0.07 2.79 -10.29
N LEU A 82 1.16 2.68 -9.78
CA LEU A 82 2.34 2.50 -10.62
C LEU A 82 2.28 1.18 -11.40
N GLN A 83 1.77 0.10 -10.78
CA GLN A 83 1.55 -1.16 -11.47
C GLN A 83 0.50 -1.02 -12.59
N LEU A 84 -0.62 -0.33 -12.33
CA LEU A 84 -1.66 -0.07 -13.32
C LEU A 84 -1.16 0.81 -14.47
N ALA A 85 -0.27 1.77 -14.19
CA ALA A 85 0.37 2.57 -15.21
C ALA A 85 1.27 1.72 -16.12
N ASN A 86 2.05 0.82 -15.51
CA ASN A 86 2.90 -0.12 -16.26
C ASN A 86 2.08 -1.07 -17.15
N THR A 87 0.86 -1.42 -16.77
CA THR A 87 -0.05 -2.27 -17.57
C THR A 87 -0.98 -1.48 -18.49
N ASN A 88 -0.75 -0.18 -18.68
CA ASN A 88 -1.58 0.71 -19.51
C ASN A 88 -3.06 0.74 -19.11
N ASN A 89 -3.38 0.52 -17.83
CA ASN A 89 -4.72 0.71 -17.31
C ASN A 89 -5.00 2.19 -17.02
N VAL A 90 -4.00 2.90 -16.49
CA VAL A 90 -4.07 4.33 -16.19
C VAL A 90 -2.86 5.08 -16.72
N GLU A 91 -3.02 6.36 -17.01
CA GLU A 91 -1.94 7.30 -17.34
C GLU A 91 -1.77 8.25 -16.15
N ILE A 92 -0.55 8.38 -15.64
CA ILE A 92 -0.24 9.31 -14.55
C ILE A 92 0.07 10.68 -15.15
N GLN A 93 -0.67 11.68 -14.70
CA GLN A 93 -0.54 13.06 -15.14
C GLN A 93 -0.19 13.97 -13.95
N GLU A 94 0.50 15.06 -14.25
CA GLU A 94 0.80 16.10 -13.26
C GLU A 94 -0.24 17.22 -13.37
N SER A 95 -0.92 17.50 -12.26
CA SER A 95 -1.80 18.64 -12.10
C SER A 95 -1.03 19.84 -11.55
N LYS A 96 -1.72 20.95 -11.25
CA LYS A 96 -1.06 22.11 -10.65
C LYS A 96 -0.50 21.70 -9.28
N PRO A 97 0.71 22.14 -8.89
CA PRO A 97 1.27 21.84 -7.58
C PRO A 97 0.27 22.19 -6.47
N GLY A 98 -0.17 21.18 -5.71
CA GLY A 98 -0.98 21.36 -4.52
C GLY A 98 -0.12 21.75 -3.31
N HIS A 99 -0.69 21.66 -2.11
CA HIS A 99 0.02 22.02 -0.88
C HIS A 99 1.14 21.01 -0.55
N LEU A 100 0.95 19.73 -0.87
CA LEU A 100 1.95 18.67 -0.76
C LEU A 100 2.33 18.13 -2.15
N ALA A 101 3.52 17.53 -2.26
CA ALA A 101 4.04 16.99 -3.53
C ALA A 101 3.18 15.86 -4.14
N MET A 102 2.33 15.20 -3.34
CA MET A 102 1.40 14.16 -3.83
C MET A 102 0.05 14.72 -4.30
N ASP A 103 -0.23 15.99 -4.00
CA ASP A 103 -1.49 16.66 -4.37
C ASP A 103 -1.48 17.13 -5.83
N CYS A 104 -0.41 16.85 -6.58
CA CYS A 104 -0.34 17.12 -8.02
C CYS A 104 -0.53 15.87 -8.88
N MET A 105 -0.89 14.72 -8.31
CA MET A 105 -1.01 13.47 -9.06
C MET A 105 -2.44 13.25 -9.55
N GLN A 106 -2.61 13.22 -10.87
CA GLN A 106 -3.85 12.86 -11.56
C GLN A 106 -3.72 11.48 -12.21
N LEU A 107 -4.82 10.73 -12.21
CA LEU A 107 -4.95 9.43 -12.86
C LEU A 107 -5.97 9.53 -13.98
N LYS A 108 -5.55 9.27 -15.21
CA LYS A 108 -6.43 9.20 -16.37
C LYS A 108 -6.68 7.74 -16.75
N LEU A 109 -7.93 7.33 -16.85
CA LEU A 109 -8.28 5.97 -17.28
C LEU A 109 -7.90 5.77 -18.76
N VAL A 110 -7.10 4.75 -19.03
CA VAL A 110 -6.77 4.31 -20.39
C VAL A 110 -7.58 3.07 -20.76
N SER A 111 -7.57 2.06 -19.87
CA SER A 111 -8.25 0.78 -20.05
C SER A 111 -8.68 0.20 -18.71
N SER A 112 -9.92 -0.31 -18.65
CA SER A 112 -10.41 -1.10 -17.52
C SER A 112 -10.14 -2.61 -17.68
N VAL A 113 -9.52 -3.03 -18.80
CA VAL A 113 -9.25 -4.45 -19.09
C VAL A 113 -8.17 -4.99 -18.15
N ARG A 114 -8.50 -6.07 -17.44
CA ARG A 114 -7.62 -6.72 -16.47
C ARG A 114 -6.77 -7.79 -17.15
N HIS A 115 -5.72 -7.37 -17.86
CA HIS A 115 -4.88 -8.28 -18.64
C HIS A 115 -4.24 -9.42 -17.81
N HIS A 116 -4.11 -9.27 -16.49
CA HIS A 116 -3.59 -10.34 -15.62
C HIS A 116 -4.60 -11.49 -15.39
N GLU A 117 -5.91 -11.20 -15.39
CA GLU A 117 -6.95 -12.24 -15.29
C GLU A 117 -7.03 -13.08 -16.57
N ILE A 118 -6.78 -12.45 -17.74
CA ILE A 118 -6.78 -13.14 -19.04
C ILE A 118 -5.66 -14.19 -19.15
N LEU A 119 -4.54 -13.96 -18.46
CA LEU A 119 -3.40 -14.88 -18.47
C LEU A 119 -3.56 -16.07 -17.52
N GLU A 120 -4.41 -15.95 -16.49
CA GLU A 120 -4.71 -17.06 -15.58
C GLU A 120 -5.49 -18.19 -16.28
N ASP A 121 -6.33 -17.82 -17.25
CA ASP A 121 -7.13 -18.75 -18.07
C ASP A 121 -6.45 -19.15 -19.39
N TYR A 122 -5.17 -18.80 -19.59
CA TYR A 122 -4.47 -19.09 -20.84
C TYR A 122 -4.01 -20.57 -20.90
N GLU A 123 -4.65 -21.35 -21.76
CA GLU A 123 -4.13 -22.64 -22.21
C GLU A 123 -3.32 -22.47 -23.50
N ALA A 124 -2.07 -22.93 -23.50
CA ALA A 124 -1.23 -22.86 -24.68
C ALA A 124 -1.79 -23.79 -25.79
N PRO A 125 -1.85 -23.34 -27.06
CA PRO A 125 -2.42 -24.14 -28.16
C PRO A 125 -1.75 -25.50 -28.41
N SER A 126 -0.56 -25.71 -27.85
CA SER A 126 0.18 -26.97 -27.92
C SER A 126 -0.29 -28.03 -26.92
N GLU A 127 -1.17 -27.69 -25.98
CA GLU A 127 -1.67 -28.61 -24.94
C GLU A 127 -3.09 -29.14 -25.24
N GLY A 128 -3.66 -28.80 -26.41
CA GLY A 128 -4.96 -29.29 -26.90
C GLY A 128 -4.87 -30.37 -27.98
#